data_AF-E0VR61-F1
#
_entry.id   AF-E0VR61-F1
#
_cell.length_a   1.000
_cell.length_b   1.000
_cell.length_c   1.000
_cell.angle_alpha   90.00
_cell.angle_beta   90.00
_cell.angle_gamma   90.00
#
_symmetry.space_group_name_H-M   'P 1'
#
loop_
_entity.id
_entity.type
_entity.pdbx_description
1 polymer ?
#
loop_
_entity_poly.entity_id
_entity_poly.type
_entity_poly.pdbx_seq_one_letter_code
_entity_poly.pdbx_strand_id
1 'polypeptide(L)' 'MSVTASLYRILFKRSSTFTLTILAGAFVFETLVENGANAIFEHHNKGYFFKFPSKYMSEKK' A
#
# COMPACT_ATOMS: atom_id res chain seq x y z
N MET A 1 -29.41 -7.24 7.38
CA MET A 1 -28.84 -5.93 7.00
C MET A 1 -27.63 -6.16 6.10
N SER A 2 -27.45 -5.39 5.04
CA SER A 2 -26.28 -5.52 4.16
C SER A 2 -25.07 -4.77 4.74
N VAL A 3 -23.87 -5.37 4.63
CA VAL A 3 -22.59 -4.76 5.03
C VAL A 3 -22.36 -3.44 4.28
N THR A 4 -22.72 -3.37 3.00
CA THR A 4 -22.59 -2.15 2.18
C THR A 4 -23.51 -1.03 2.67
N ALA A 5 -24.73 -1.37 3.08
CA ALA A 5 -25.67 -0.39 3.64
C ALA A 5 -25.19 0.16 4.99
N SER A 6 -24.53 -0.66 5.81
CA SER A 6 -23.93 -0.24 7.08
C SER A 6 -22.73 0.69 6.85
N LEU A 7 -21.81 0.31 5.96
CA LEU A 7 -20.65 1.15 5.58
C LEU A 7 -21.08 2.50 5.02
N TYR A 8 -22.08 2.52 4.15
CA TYR A 8 -22.63 3.78 3.62
C TYR A 8 -23.13 4.69 4.72
N ARG A 9 -23.92 4.15 5.67
CA ARG A 9 -24.49 4.95 6.77
C ARG A 9 -23.43 5.51 7.72
N ILE A 10 -22.35 4.77 7.95
CA ILE A 10 -21.31 5.12 8.93
C ILE A 10 -20.25 6.04 8.32
N LEU A 11 -19.75 5.71 7.13
CA LEU A 11 -18.58 6.38 6.54
C LEU A 11 -18.97 7.36 5.44
N PHE A 12 -19.90 6.98 4.57
CA PHE A 12 -20.10 7.68 3.29
C PHE A 12 -21.37 8.56 3.21
N LYS A 13 -22.23 8.56 4.24
CA LYS A 13 -23.51 9.30 4.22
C LYS A 13 -23.37 10.81 4.47
N ARG A 14 -22.40 11.25 5.29
CA ARG A 14 -22.17 12.67 5.60
C ARG A 14 -20.90 13.16 4.90
N SER A 15 -20.94 14.35 4.31
CA SER A 15 -19.80 14.89 3.56
C SER A 15 -18.52 15.02 4.41
N SER A 16 -18.65 15.36 5.71
CA SER A 16 -17.49 15.45 6.61
C SER A 16 -16.84 14.09 6.90
N THR A 17 -17.64 13.06 7.21
CA THR A 17 -17.11 11.70 7.45
C THR A 17 -16.62 11.06 6.17
N PHE A 18 -17.23 11.39 5.03
CA PHE A 18 -16.80 10.98 3.71
C PHE A 18 -15.40 11.49 3.39
N THR A 19 -15.17 12.80 3.53
CA THR A 19 -13.85 13.40 3.31
C THR A 19 -12.80 12.82 4.25
N LEU A 20 -13.13 12.65 5.54
CA LEU A 20 -12.23 12.02 6.50
C LEU A 20 -11.85 10.59 6.08
N THR A 21 -12.82 9.81 5.62
CA THR A 21 -12.61 8.43 5.17
C THR A 21 -11.71 8.37 3.95
N ILE A 22 -11.88 9.29 2.99
CA ILE A 22 -11.02 9.38 1.80
C ILE A 22 -9.59 9.75 2.19
N LEU A 23 -9.40 10.77 3.02
CA LEU A 23 -8.06 11.20 3.44
C LEU A 23 -7.33 10.07 4.19
N ALA A 24 -7.98 9.47 5.19
CA ALA A 24 -7.41 8.34 5.92
C ALA A 24 -7.11 7.15 4.99
N GLY A 25 -8.04 6.85 4.08
CA GLY A 25 -7.86 5.79 3.08
C GLY A 25 -6.68 6.06 2.15
N ALA A 26 -6.46 7.32 1.74
CA ALA A 26 -5.34 7.69 0.86
C ALA A 26 -3.98 7.47 1.52
N PHE A 27 -3.79 7.88 2.79
CA PHE A 27 -2.54 7.65 3.52
C PHE A 27 -2.23 6.16 3.70
N VAL A 28 -3.25 5.36 4.03
CA VAL A 28 -3.09 3.91 4.16
C VAL A 28 -2.80 3.26 2.81
N PHE A 29 -3.50 3.69 1.76
CA PHE A 29 -3.33 3.18 0.41
C PHE A 29 -1.92 3.46 -0.12
N GLU A 30 -1.40 4.67 0.06
CA GLU A 30 -0.03 5.06 -0.33
C GLU A 30 1.00 4.04 0.19
N THR A 31 0.99 3.78 1.50
CA THR A 31 1.97 2.89 2.12
C THR A 31 1.82 1.43 1.65
N LEU A 32 0.58 0.95 1.51
CA LEU A 32 0.34 -0.43 1.10
C LEU A 32 0.70 -0.66 -0.36
N VAL A 33 0.35 0.29 -1.23
CA VAL A 33 0.53 0.16 -2.67
C VAL A 33 1.98 0.38 -3.04
N GLU A 34 2.66 1.36 -2.47
CA GLU A 34 4.08 1.59 -2.74
C GLU A 34 4.90 0.34 -2.36
N ASN A 35 4.72 -0.16 -1.14
CA ASN A 35 5.45 -1.36 -0.68
C ASN A 35 5.05 -2.62 -1.46
N GLY A 36 3.75 -2.79 -1.73
CA GLY A 36 3.24 -3.93 -2.49
C GLY A 36 3.73 -3.93 -3.94
N ALA A 37 3.67 -2.78 -4.61
CA ALA A 37 4.14 -2.61 -5.97
C ALA A 37 5.65 -2.86 -6.07
N ASN A 38 6.45 -2.30 -5.14
CA ASN A 38 7.88 -2.55 -5.08
C ASN A 38 8.18 -4.04 -4.87
N ALA A 39 7.48 -4.72 -3.96
CA ALA A 39 7.65 -6.16 -3.76
C ALA A 39 7.32 -6.99 -5.01
N ILE A 40 6.22 -6.68 -5.69
CA ILE A 40 5.81 -7.35 -6.94
C ILE A 40 6.84 -7.10 -8.04
N PHE A 41 7.26 -5.85 -8.22
CA PHE A 41 8.19 -5.43 -9.25
C PHE A 41 9.59 -6.04 -9.05
N GLU A 42 10.08 -6.05 -7.82
CA GLU A 42 11.33 -6.70 -7.45
C GLU A 42 11.27 -8.20 -7.63
N HIS A 43 10.15 -8.82 -7.26
CA HIS A 43 9.97 -10.25 -7.44
C HIS A 43 9.93 -10.62 -8.92
N HIS A 44 9.30 -9.78 -9.74
CA HIS A 44 9.20 -10.02 -11.17
C HIS A 44 10.55 -9.85 -11.89
N ASN A 45 11.33 -8.81 -11.56
CA ASN A 45 12.60 -8.52 -12.22
C ASN A 45 13.82 -8.92 -11.38
N LYS A 46 13.73 -10.06 -10.68
CA LYS A 46 14.86 -10.61 -9.90
C LYS A 46 16.10 -10.76 -10.78
N GLY A 47 17.23 -10.22 -10.31
CA GLY A 47 18.52 -10.33 -10.99
C GLY A 47 18.84 -9.19 -11.97
N TYR A 48 17.87 -8.35 -12.33
CA TYR A 48 18.09 -7.21 -13.24
C TYR A 48 18.35 -5.88 -12.51
N PHE A 49 18.03 -5.80 -11.21
CA PHE A 49 18.28 -4.59 -10.42
C PHE A 49 19.70 -4.52 -9.89
N PHE A 50 20.34 -3.38 -10.13
CA PHE A 50 21.53 -2.97 -9.41
C PHE A 50 21.12 -2.41 -8.04
N LYS A 51 20.94 -3.30 -7.06
CA LYS A 51 20.80 -2.87 -5.65
C LYS A 51 22.20 -2.67 -5.06
N PHE A 52 22.48 -1.45 -4.60
CA PHE A 52 23.73 -0.96 -4.00
C PHE A 52 24.28 -1.89 -2.87
N PRO A 53 25.58 -1.79 -2.50
CA PRO A 53 26.55 -2.88 -2.37
C PRO A 53 26.41 -3.86 -1.18
N SER A 54 25.38 -3.77 -0.34
CA SER A 54 25.28 -4.59 0.88
C SER A 54 25.12 -6.09 0.61
N LYS A 55 24.46 -6.47 -0.48
CA LYS A 55 24.34 -7.88 -0.92
C LYS A 55 25.70 -8.48 -1.29
N TYR A 56 26.61 -7.68 -1.85
CA TYR A 56 27.97 -8.10 -2.23
C TYR A 56 28.96 -8.15 -1.05
N MET A 57 28.60 -7.60 0.12
CA MET A 57 29.42 -7.65 1.34
C MET A 57 29.04 -8.79 2.29
N SER A 58 27.81 -9.30 2.23
CA SER A 58 27.36 -10.45 3.05
C SER A 58 27.72 -11.81 2.47
N GLU A 59 27.94 -11.89 1.15
CA GLU A 59 28.27 -13.14 0.43
C GLU A 59 29.79 -13.39 0.37
N LYS A 60 30.60 -12.42 0.82
CA LYS A 60 32.08 -12.44 0.82
C LYS A 60 32.69 -12.72 2.21
N LYS A 61 31.94 -13.36 3.11
CA LYS A 61 32.43 -13.77 4.43
C LYS A 61 32.33 -15.28 4.60
#